data_AF-A0A7W6A708-F1
#
_entry.id   AF-A0A7W6A708-F1
#
_cell.length_a   1.000
_cell.length_b   1.000
_cell.length_c   1.000
_cell.angle_alpha   90.00
_cell.angle_beta   90.00
_cell.angle_gamma   90.00
#
_symmetry.space_group_name_H-M   'P 1'
#
loop_
_entity.id
_entity.type
_entity.pdbx_description
1 polymer ?
#
loop_
_entity_poly.entity_id
_entity_poly.type
_entity_poly.pdbx_seq_one_letter_code
_entity_poly.pdbx_strand_id
1 'polypeptide(L)'
;MLGRWRILLSRLSGPAASGRLRRTDDDSAAASPFDRPSDLEPSAPDPLEIALVEIETGALEVYARAGLPTEPGHYRKPPGTDAWTFIAATLSPEARFALTLEHPAEMGWRFARLQDLGARSERPDLKASSRLLRDIADLRSARRGLLTVDHLSIAMELGGAWRALRDSQAVKPSRLTLKPPAPPKKARTRRDKSSEAR
;
A
#
# COMPACT_ATOMS: atom_id res chain seq x y z
N MET A 1 7.56 -25.34 -0.08
CA MET A 1 8.66 -26.11 0.53
C MET A 1 9.84 -25.16 0.72
N LEU A 2 10.53 -25.28 1.87
CA LEU A 2 11.66 -24.46 2.36
C LEU A 2 11.27 -23.05 2.86
N GLY A 3 11.58 -22.59 4.07
CA GLY A 3 12.43 -23.16 5.12
C GLY A 3 12.05 -22.64 6.50
N ARG A 4 11.81 -23.58 7.41
CA ARG A 4 11.68 -23.40 8.86
C ARG A 4 13.07 -23.11 9.43
N TRP A 5 13.23 -22.06 10.21
CA TRP A 5 14.35 -21.94 11.15
C TRP A 5 13.79 -22.03 12.56
N ARG A 6 13.99 -23.21 13.15
CA ARG A 6 13.72 -23.58 14.55
C ARG A 6 14.76 -22.90 15.46
N ILE A 7 14.27 -22.28 16.53
CA ILE A 7 14.57 -22.54 17.95
C ILE A 7 15.93 -23.18 18.28
N LEU A 8 16.71 -22.51 19.15
CA LEU A 8 17.62 -23.06 20.16
C LEU A 8 17.61 -22.09 21.36
N LEU A 9 17.02 -22.43 22.52
CA LEU A 9 17.51 -23.27 23.63
C LEU A 9 18.24 -22.47 24.73
N SER A 10 17.46 -22.08 25.74
CA SER A 10 17.58 -22.43 27.16
C SER A 10 18.95 -22.69 27.83
N ARG A 11 19.02 -22.13 29.05
CA ARG A 11 19.66 -22.63 30.31
C ARG A 11 21.12 -22.27 30.60
N LEU A 12 21.32 -21.69 31.79
CA LEU A 12 22.18 -22.16 32.92
C LEU A 12 21.99 -21.16 34.10
N SER A 13 21.29 -21.54 35.18
CA SER A 13 21.82 -22.04 36.48
C SER A 13 22.07 -20.94 37.54
N GLY A 14 21.45 -21.09 38.73
CA GLY A 14 21.58 -20.24 39.94
C GLY A 14 22.90 -20.44 40.73
N PRO A 15 23.01 -20.20 42.07
CA PRO A 15 22.01 -19.91 43.11
C PRO A 15 22.33 -18.71 44.06
N ALA A 16 21.58 -18.59 45.16
CA ALA A 16 21.51 -17.50 46.15
C ALA A 16 22.75 -17.25 47.04
N ALA A 17 22.91 -16.00 47.53
CA ALA A 17 23.57 -15.69 48.80
C ALA A 17 23.12 -14.33 49.39
N SER A 18 22.68 -14.36 50.64
CA SER A 18 22.33 -13.24 51.51
C SER A 18 23.52 -12.32 51.83
N GLY A 19 23.28 -11.02 52.04
CA GLY A 19 24.33 -10.13 52.57
C GLY A 19 24.01 -8.64 52.71
N ARG A 20 23.14 -8.30 53.67
CA ARG A 20 23.19 -7.14 54.61
C ARG A 20 23.73 -5.76 54.15
N LEU A 21 22.83 -4.77 54.23
CA LEU A 21 22.98 -3.32 54.51
C LEU A 21 24.39 -2.68 54.51
N ARG A 22 24.50 -1.60 53.72
CA ARG A 22 24.77 -0.19 54.14
C ARG A 22 25.86 0.46 53.30
N ARG A 23 25.49 1.48 52.52
CA ARG A 23 25.89 2.89 52.71
C ARG A 23 25.42 3.68 51.50
N THR A 24 24.55 4.64 51.77
CA THR A 24 24.22 5.76 50.88
C THR A 24 25.48 6.58 50.69
N ASP A 25 26.17 6.40 49.59
CA ASP A 25 27.09 7.42 49.09
C ASP A 25 26.64 7.78 47.68
N ASP A 26 26.35 9.07 47.61
CA ASP A 26 26.02 9.92 46.50
C ASP A 26 27.12 9.81 45.43
N ASP A 27 26.81 9.13 44.33
CA ASP A 27 27.54 9.27 43.07
C ASP A 27 26.57 8.88 41.95
N SER A 28 25.51 9.68 41.82
CA SER A 28 24.98 9.92 40.47
C SER A 28 26.09 10.62 39.71
N ALA A 29 26.95 9.84 39.07
CA ALA A 29 27.63 10.24 37.86
C ALA A 29 26.53 10.65 36.87
N ALA A 30 26.10 11.90 37.01
CA ALA A 30 25.12 12.53 36.15
C ALA A 30 25.74 12.46 34.76
N ALA A 31 25.19 11.55 33.93
CA ALA A 31 25.48 11.51 32.52
C ALA A 31 25.45 12.95 32.01
N SER A 32 26.53 13.38 31.36
CA SER A 32 26.65 14.76 30.92
C SER A 32 25.41 15.06 30.07
N PRO A 33 24.74 16.22 30.24
CA PRO A 33 23.58 16.56 29.40
C PRO A 33 23.92 16.67 27.91
N PHE A 34 25.22 16.58 27.56
CA PHE A 34 25.76 16.53 26.21
C PHE A 34 26.31 15.15 25.81
N ASP A 35 26.26 14.14 26.67
CA ASP A 35 26.54 12.76 26.29
C ASP A 35 25.45 12.29 25.34
N ARG A 36 25.79 12.21 24.06
CA ARG A 36 24.93 11.63 23.03
C ARG A 36 24.83 10.13 23.35
N PRO A 37 23.63 9.58 23.61
CA PRO A 37 23.48 8.15 23.86
C PRO A 37 24.07 7.39 22.67
N SER A 38 25.20 6.71 22.91
CA SER A 38 26.00 6.10 21.85
C SER A 38 25.57 4.67 21.51
N ASP A 39 24.53 4.16 22.15
CA ASP A 39 23.98 2.84 21.88
C ASP A 39 22.45 2.95 21.72
N LEU A 40 22.00 3.41 20.55
CA LEU A 40 20.63 3.14 20.13
C LEU A 40 20.59 1.66 19.71
N GLU A 41 20.19 0.81 20.65
CA GLU A 41 19.63 -0.53 20.42
C GLU A 41 18.85 -0.57 19.09
N PRO A 42 18.88 -1.68 18.32
CA PRO A 42 18.20 -1.77 17.03
C PRO A 42 16.76 -1.28 17.17
N SER A 43 16.53 -0.08 16.64
CA SER A 43 15.29 0.65 16.81
C SER A 43 14.15 -0.23 16.30
N ALA A 44 13.05 -0.28 17.06
CA ALA A 44 11.81 -0.93 16.64
C ALA A 44 11.52 -0.62 15.15
N PRO A 45 10.93 -1.55 14.38
CA PRO A 45 10.74 -1.36 12.95
C PRO A 45 10.03 -0.01 12.70
N ASP A 46 10.63 0.78 11.82
CA ASP A 46 10.23 2.16 11.57
C ASP A 46 8.72 2.25 11.25
N PRO A 47 7.90 2.83 12.14
CA PRO A 47 6.45 2.81 12.00
C PRO A 47 5.99 3.55 10.73
N LEU A 48 6.77 4.52 10.25
CA LEU A 48 6.49 5.19 9.00
C LEU A 48 6.70 4.23 7.82
N GLU A 49 7.81 3.50 7.77
CA GLU A 49 8.03 2.53 6.69
C GLU A 49 7.01 1.40 6.70
N ILE A 50 6.59 0.94 7.87
CA ILE A 50 5.48 -0.03 7.97
C ILE A 50 4.23 0.53 7.28
N ALA A 51 3.86 1.78 7.58
CA ALA A 51 2.71 2.42 6.97
C ALA A 51 2.89 2.63 5.45
N LEU A 52 4.06 3.05 4.99
CA LEU A 52 4.35 3.22 3.56
C LEU A 52 4.27 1.90 2.80
N VAL A 53 4.76 0.80 3.38
CA VAL A 53 4.67 -0.54 2.79
C VAL A 53 3.21 -1.02 2.71
N GLU A 54 2.38 -0.75 3.73
CA GLU A 54 0.95 -1.08 3.69
C GLU A 54 0.24 -0.34 2.54
N ILE A 55 0.48 0.97 2.42
CA ILE A 55 -0.14 1.81 1.38
C ILE A 55 0.35 1.38 -0.01
N GLU A 56 1.65 1.12 -0.16
CA GLU A 56 2.25 0.65 -1.41
C GLU A 56 1.65 -0.69 -1.83
N THR A 57 1.55 -1.65 -0.90
CA THR A 57 0.94 -2.96 -1.16
C THR A 57 -0.51 -2.79 -1.63
N GLY A 58 -1.29 -1.96 -0.95
CA GLY A 58 -2.68 -1.69 -1.33
C GLY A 58 -2.83 -1.03 -2.71
N ALA A 59 -1.93 -0.11 -3.06
CA ALA A 59 -1.91 0.51 -4.38
C ALA A 59 -1.51 -0.50 -5.49
N LEU A 60 -0.53 -1.36 -5.22
CA LEU A 60 -0.09 -2.39 -6.15
C LEU A 60 -1.14 -3.49 -6.36
N GLU A 61 -1.97 -3.79 -5.36
CA GLU A 61 -3.13 -4.67 -5.55
C GLU A 61 -4.14 -4.11 -6.55
N VAL A 62 -4.33 -2.78 -6.61
CA VAL A 62 -5.20 -2.15 -7.62
C VAL A 62 -4.60 -2.35 -9.01
N TYR A 63 -3.29 -2.18 -9.13
CA TYR A 63 -2.57 -2.41 -10.39
C TYR A 63 -2.68 -3.87 -10.84
N ALA A 64 -2.41 -4.83 -9.94
CA ALA A 64 -2.54 -6.26 -10.23
C ALA A 64 -3.95 -6.63 -10.72
N ARG A 65 -5.00 -6.14 -10.04
CA ARG A 65 -6.40 -6.37 -10.45
C ARG A 65 -6.75 -5.75 -11.79
N ALA A 66 -6.03 -4.71 -12.22
CA ALA A 66 -6.19 -4.06 -13.51
C ALA A 66 -5.27 -4.64 -14.60
N GLY A 67 -4.44 -5.64 -14.29
CA GLY A 67 -3.48 -6.21 -15.21
C GLY A 67 -2.27 -5.32 -15.50
N LEU A 68 -2.01 -4.31 -14.65
CA LEU A 68 -0.79 -3.52 -14.74
C LEU A 68 0.39 -4.24 -14.05
N PRO A 69 1.62 -4.02 -14.51
CA PRO A 69 2.81 -4.48 -13.81
C PRO A 69 2.89 -3.99 -12.36
N THR A 70 3.47 -4.83 -11.50
CA THR A 70 3.69 -4.53 -10.07
C THR A 70 5.17 -4.56 -9.67
N GLU A 71 6.06 -4.89 -10.61
CA GLU A 71 7.49 -4.97 -10.34
C GLU A 71 8.09 -3.55 -10.33
N PRO A 72 9.01 -3.22 -9.41
CA PRO A 72 9.66 -1.92 -9.43
C PRO A 72 10.53 -1.76 -10.67
N GLY A 73 10.30 -0.70 -11.43
CA GLY A 73 11.16 -0.38 -12.57
C GLY A 73 10.55 0.57 -13.59
N HIS A 74 11.14 0.54 -14.77
CA HIS A 74 10.80 1.33 -15.94
C HIS A 74 10.14 0.44 -16.98
N TYR A 75 9.11 0.99 -17.61
CA TYR A 75 8.26 0.28 -18.55
C TYR A 75 8.07 1.07 -19.83
N ARG A 76 7.90 0.35 -20.94
CA ARG A 76 7.47 0.90 -22.23
C ARG A 76 6.15 0.28 -22.66
N LYS A 77 5.38 1.04 -23.42
CA LYS A 77 4.15 0.58 -24.07
C LYS A 77 4.23 0.95 -25.55
N PRO A 78 4.23 -0.05 -26.46
CA PRO A 78 4.26 0.22 -27.89
C PRO A 78 2.91 0.79 -28.37
N PRO A 79 2.89 1.49 -29.52
CA PRO A 79 1.66 1.99 -30.11
C PRO A 79 0.68 0.85 -30.41
N GLY A 80 -0.62 1.10 -30.23
CA GLY A 80 -1.69 0.16 -30.56
C GLY A 80 -1.80 -1.07 -29.64
N THR A 81 -0.97 -1.18 -28.60
CA THR A 81 -1.03 -2.27 -27.62
C THR A 81 -1.38 -1.69 -26.26
N ASP A 82 -2.08 -2.45 -25.39
CA ASP A 82 -2.36 -2.02 -24.01
C ASP A 82 -1.36 -2.48 -22.95
N ALA A 83 -0.52 -3.44 -23.29
CA ALA A 83 0.47 -4.04 -22.41
C ALA A 83 1.72 -3.16 -22.21
N TRP A 84 2.17 -3.11 -20.96
CA TRP A 84 3.46 -2.55 -20.58
C TRP A 84 4.53 -3.65 -20.58
N THR A 85 5.71 -3.34 -21.10
CA THR A 85 6.88 -4.22 -21.12
C THR A 85 7.95 -3.64 -20.21
N PHE A 86 8.51 -4.49 -19.33
CA PHE A 86 9.63 -4.11 -18.46
C PHE A 86 10.87 -3.80 -19.29
N ILE A 87 11.58 -2.73 -18.91
CA ILE A 87 12.83 -2.30 -19.54
C ILE A 87 14.00 -2.57 -18.60
N ALA A 88 13.96 -1.95 -17.42
CA ALA A 88 15.03 -2.01 -16.43
C ALA A 88 14.53 -1.55 -15.06
N ALA A 89 15.13 -2.06 -13.98
CA ALA A 89 14.83 -1.62 -12.61
C ALA A 89 15.22 -0.14 -12.40
N THR A 90 16.37 0.26 -12.92
CA THR A 90 16.87 1.63 -12.90
C THR A 90 17.32 2.04 -14.30
N LEU A 91 17.12 3.31 -14.66
CA LEU A 91 17.60 3.88 -15.91
C LEU A 91 18.32 5.19 -15.62
N SER A 92 19.51 5.35 -16.20
CA SER A 92 20.22 6.63 -16.15
C SER A 92 19.48 7.69 -16.99
N PRO A 93 19.72 8.99 -16.76
CA PRO A 93 19.21 10.05 -17.62
C PRO A 93 19.56 9.85 -19.11
N GLU A 94 20.78 9.43 -19.39
CA GLU A 94 21.29 9.19 -20.76
C GLU A 94 20.55 8.03 -21.42
N ALA A 95 20.35 6.92 -20.70
CA ALA A 95 19.61 5.77 -21.21
C ALA A 95 18.12 6.10 -21.45
N ARG A 96 17.50 6.92 -20.60
CA ARG A 96 16.13 7.43 -20.84
C ARG A 96 16.06 8.32 -22.09
N PHE A 97 17.06 9.18 -22.29
CA PHE A 97 17.13 10.03 -23.46
C PHE A 97 17.27 9.20 -24.74
N ALA A 98 18.19 8.22 -24.75
CA ALA A 98 18.36 7.29 -25.87
C ALA A 98 17.06 6.54 -26.22
N LEU A 99 16.34 6.03 -25.22
CA LEU A 99 15.03 5.38 -25.43
C LEU A 99 13.99 6.30 -26.06
N THR A 100 14.02 7.59 -25.71
CA THR A 100 13.09 8.58 -26.29
C THR A 100 13.39 8.81 -27.77
N LEU A 101 14.66 8.74 -28.17
CA LEU A 101 15.07 8.85 -29.58
C LEU A 101 14.74 7.60 -30.38
N GLU A 102 14.91 6.40 -29.80
CA GLU A 102 14.61 5.12 -30.45
C GLU A 102 13.10 4.85 -30.58
N HIS A 103 12.32 5.35 -29.62
CA HIS A 103 10.88 5.14 -29.54
C HIS A 103 10.13 6.47 -29.29
N PRO A 104 10.10 7.38 -30.27
CA PRO A 104 9.43 8.67 -30.15
C PRO A 104 7.96 8.59 -29.72
N ALA A 105 7.56 9.50 -28.82
CA ALA A 105 6.20 9.57 -28.29
C ALA A 105 5.17 9.98 -29.35
N GLU A 106 5.62 10.72 -30.37
CA GLU A 106 4.86 11.13 -31.54
C GLU A 106 4.39 9.92 -32.37
N MET A 107 5.13 8.82 -32.32
CA MET A 107 4.75 7.54 -32.93
C MET A 107 3.88 6.66 -32.01
N GLY A 108 3.37 7.22 -30.91
CA GLY A 108 2.47 6.55 -29.98
C GLY A 108 3.16 5.66 -28.94
N TRP A 109 4.49 5.68 -28.87
CA TRP A 109 5.23 5.02 -27.79
C TRP A 109 5.02 5.74 -26.46
N ARG A 110 4.98 4.97 -25.38
CA ARG A 110 4.87 5.53 -24.03
C ARG A 110 5.92 4.93 -23.11
N PHE A 111 6.46 5.78 -22.26
CA PHE A 111 7.38 5.43 -21.19
C PHE A 111 6.83 5.88 -19.85
N ALA A 112 6.99 5.02 -18.84
CA ALA A 112 6.60 5.33 -17.47
C ALA A 112 7.41 4.48 -16.49
N ARG A 113 7.61 5.02 -15.28
CA ARG A 113 8.02 4.20 -14.13
C ARG A 113 6.79 3.50 -13.56
N LEU A 114 7.00 2.49 -12.70
CA LEU A 114 5.92 1.79 -11.99
C LEU A 114 4.88 2.77 -11.42
N GLN A 115 5.32 3.78 -10.66
CA GLN A 115 4.43 4.76 -10.02
C GLN A 115 3.64 5.63 -11.02
N ASP A 116 4.06 5.72 -12.27
CA ASP A 116 3.48 6.62 -13.28
C ASP A 116 2.54 5.88 -14.27
N LEU A 117 2.43 4.55 -14.18
CA LEU A 117 1.62 3.73 -15.11
C LEU A 117 0.13 4.11 -15.10
N GLY A 118 -0.43 4.33 -13.92
CA GLY A 118 -1.84 4.68 -13.73
C GLY A 118 -2.17 6.15 -13.97
N ALA A 119 -1.19 7.04 -14.11
CA ALA A 119 -1.40 8.50 -14.13
C ALA A 119 -2.30 8.97 -15.27
N ARG A 120 -2.27 8.28 -16.42
CA ARG A 120 -3.06 8.59 -17.63
C ARG A 120 -4.18 7.59 -17.91
N SER A 121 -4.52 6.73 -16.94
CA SER A 121 -5.63 5.79 -17.08
C SER A 121 -6.97 6.51 -16.95
N GLU A 122 -8.00 6.12 -17.69
CA GLU A 122 -9.37 6.66 -17.50
C GLU A 122 -9.99 6.23 -16.16
N ARG A 123 -9.53 5.11 -15.59
CA ARG A 123 -10.05 4.62 -14.32
C ARG A 123 -9.54 5.45 -13.14
N PRO A 124 -10.42 5.98 -12.28
CA PRO A 124 -10.03 6.87 -11.18
C PRO A 124 -9.22 6.15 -10.08
N ASP A 125 -9.48 4.87 -9.85
CA ASP A 125 -8.73 4.04 -8.90
C ASP A 125 -7.24 3.89 -9.29
N LEU A 126 -6.96 3.78 -10.59
CA LEU A 126 -5.59 3.72 -11.12
C LEU A 126 -4.87 5.07 -11.04
N LYS A 127 -5.57 6.19 -11.28
CA LYS A 127 -5.01 7.53 -11.07
C LYS A 127 -4.67 7.76 -9.59
N ALA A 128 -5.58 7.38 -8.70
CA ALA A 128 -5.37 7.48 -7.25
C ALA A 128 -4.18 6.61 -6.79
N SER A 129 -4.11 5.36 -7.24
CA SER A 129 -3.01 4.45 -6.91
C SER A 129 -1.67 4.96 -7.44
N SER A 130 -1.64 5.52 -8.67
CA SER A 130 -0.45 6.18 -9.22
C SER A 130 0.03 7.36 -8.38
N ARG A 131 -0.90 8.19 -7.89
CA ARG A 131 -0.56 9.29 -6.99
C ARG A 131 0.06 8.77 -5.69
N LEU A 132 -0.56 7.78 -5.03
CA LEU A 132 -0.03 7.20 -3.80
C LEU A 132 1.41 6.67 -3.99
N LEU A 133 1.66 5.92 -5.07
CA LEU A 133 2.99 5.37 -5.34
C LEU A 133 4.05 6.46 -5.59
N ARG A 134 3.67 7.57 -6.22
CA ARG A 134 4.57 8.71 -6.43
C ARG A 134 4.86 9.43 -5.12
N ASP A 135 3.83 9.72 -4.32
CA ASP A 135 3.97 10.37 -3.01
C ASP A 135 4.85 9.53 -2.07
N ILE A 136 4.70 8.20 -2.07
CA ILE A 136 5.56 7.27 -1.33
C ILE A 136 7.02 7.36 -1.81
N ALA A 137 7.24 7.35 -3.13
CA ALA A 137 8.58 7.45 -3.70
C ALA A 137 9.26 8.78 -3.33
N ASP A 138 8.50 9.88 -3.38
CA ASP A 138 8.98 11.21 -3.04
C ASP A 138 9.33 11.31 -1.55
N LEU A 139 8.46 10.79 -0.66
CA LEU A 139 8.75 10.72 0.79
C LEU A 139 10.00 9.88 1.08
N ARG A 140 10.13 8.68 0.49
CA ARG A 140 11.31 7.83 0.66
C ARG A 140 12.59 8.48 0.14
N SER A 141 12.51 9.30 -0.92
CA SER A 141 13.65 10.06 -1.41
C SER A 141 14.01 11.22 -0.48
N ALA A 142 13.01 11.95 0.02
CA ALA A 142 13.18 13.07 0.93
C ALA A 142 13.82 12.65 2.25
N ARG A 143 13.50 11.44 2.74
CA ARG A 143 14.10 10.85 3.93
C ARG A 143 15.62 10.66 3.84
N ARG A 144 16.17 10.52 2.63
CA ARG A 144 17.62 10.43 2.41
C ARG A 144 18.28 11.81 2.29
N GLY A 145 17.49 12.88 2.30
CA GLY A 145 17.91 14.26 2.15
C GLY A 145 17.27 15.18 3.19
N LEU A 146 16.95 16.41 2.77
CA LEU A 146 16.33 17.42 3.62
C LEU A 146 14.81 17.31 3.58
N LEU A 147 14.19 17.11 4.74
CA LEU A 147 12.74 17.20 4.89
C LEU A 147 12.31 18.67 4.88
N THR A 148 11.19 18.94 4.21
CA THR A 148 10.65 20.30 3.99
C THR A 148 9.17 20.32 4.39
N VAL A 149 8.59 21.52 4.48
CA VAL A 149 7.15 21.70 4.76
C VAL A 149 6.28 20.98 3.73
N ASP A 150 6.70 20.97 2.46
CA ASP A 150 5.97 20.26 1.40
C ASP A 150 5.87 18.76 1.67
N HIS A 151 6.92 18.15 2.22
CA HIS A 151 6.91 16.73 2.57
C HIS A 151 5.92 16.40 3.70
N LEU A 152 5.71 17.33 4.65
CA LEU A 152 4.67 17.16 5.68
C LEU A 152 3.27 17.21 5.06
N SER A 153 3.04 18.16 4.14
CA SER A 153 1.79 18.26 3.40
C SER A 153 1.52 16.99 2.58
N ILE A 154 2.54 16.48 1.87
CA ILE A 154 2.46 15.21 1.14
C ILE A 154 2.08 14.06 2.07
N ALA A 155 2.70 13.95 3.24
CA ALA A 155 2.38 12.88 4.21
C ALA A 155 0.93 12.95 4.72
N MET A 156 0.41 14.16 4.98
CA MET A 156 -0.98 14.35 5.39
C MET A 156 -1.97 13.97 4.28
N GLU A 157 -1.71 14.43 3.05
CA GLU A 157 -2.52 14.11 1.88
C GLU A 157 -2.50 12.61 1.56
N LEU A 158 -1.33 11.97 1.67
CA LEU A 158 -1.15 10.53 1.47
C LEU A 158 -2.07 9.72 2.39
N GLY A 159 -2.13 10.08 3.67
CA GLY A 159 -3.01 9.42 4.64
C GLY A 159 -4.50 9.60 4.32
N GLY A 160 -4.90 10.77 3.81
CA GLY A 160 -6.27 11.03 3.35
C GLY A 160 -6.62 10.23 2.11
N ALA A 161 -5.74 10.25 1.11
CA ALA A 161 -5.91 9.55 -0.16
C ALA A 161 -5.95 8.03 0.01
N TRP A 162 -5.13 7.47 0.92
CA TRP A 162 -5.16 6.04 1.23
C TRP A 162 -6.50 5.59 1.79
N ARG A 163 -7.06 6.32 2.76
CA ARG A 163 -8.38 6.01 3.33
C ARG A 163 -9.48 6.05 2.28
N ALA A 164 -9.50 7.11 1.45
CA ALA A 164 -10.45 7.23 0.37
C ALA A 164 -10.36 6.07 -0.64
N LEU A 165 -9.13 5.64 -0.99
CA LEU A 165 -8.92 4.47 -1.85
C LEU A 165 -9.46 3.20 -1.19
N ARG A 166 -9.12 2.94 0.07
CA ARG A 166 -9.58 1.76 0.82
C ARG A 166 -11.10 1.71 0.93
N ASP A 167 -11.73 2.84 1.23
CA ASP A 167 -13.19 2.95 1.34
C ASP A 167 -13.87 2.67 0.00
N SER A 168 -13.33 3.20 -1.10
CA SER A 168 -13.84 2.91 -2.45
C SER A 168 -13.77 1.43 -2.82
N GLN A 169 -12.76 0.70 -2.32
CA GLN A 169 -12.64 -0.74 -2.53
C GLN A 169 -13.63 -1.55 -1.68
N ALA A 170 -13.94 -1.09 -0.47
CA ALA A 170 -14.91 -1.72 0.42
C ALA A 170 -16.35 -1.61 -0.11
N VAL A 171 -16.64 -0.55 -0.89
CA VAL A 171 -17.96 -0.30 -1.51
C VAL A 171 -18.18 -1.07 -2.82
N LYS A 172 -17.24 -1.94 -3.25
CA LYS A 172 -17.48 -2.89 -4.36
C LYS A 172 -18.84 -3.56 -4.14
N PRO A 173 -19.72 -3.64 -5.16
CA PRO A 173 -21.13 -3.93 -4.96
C PRO A 173 -21.27 -5.34 -4.38
N SER A 174 -21.32 -5.41 -3.06
CA SER A 174 -22.12 -6.40 -2.37
C SER A 174 -23.47 -6.25 -3.03
N ARG A 175 -23.80 -7.22 -3.88
CA ARG A 175 -25.07 -7.32 -4.59
C ARG A 175 -26.11 -7.50 -3.50
N LEU A 176 -26.49 -6.41 -2.85
CA LEU A 176 -27.61 -6.32 -1.93
C LEU A 176 -28.83 -6.54 -2.81
N THR A 177 -29.14 -7.82 -3.05
CA THR A 177 -30.39 -8.23 -3.64
C THR A 177 -31.46 -7.92 -2.59
N LEU A 178 -31.93 -6.68 -2.57
CA LEU A 178 -33.18 -6.36 -1.91
C LEU A 178 -34.26 -7.14 -2.65
N LYS A 179 -34.64 -8.28 -2.08
CA LYS A 179 -35.72 -9.11 -2.59
C LYS A 179 -37.01 -8.31 -2.38
N PRO A 180 -37.73 -7.89 -3.43
CA PRO A 180 -38.98 -7.18 -3.26
C PRO A 180 -39.96 -8.09 -2.50
N PRO A 181 -40.78 -7.56 -1.57
CA PRO A 181 -41.77 -8.36 -0.87
C PRO A 181 -42.73 -9.00 -1.89
N ALA A 182 -42.96 -10.31 -1.72
CA ALA A 182 -43.82 -11.07 -2.63
C ALA A 182 -45.23 -10.46 -2.68
N PRO A 183 -45.83 -10.28 -3.86
CA PRO A 183 -47.17 -9.73 -3.96
C PRO A 183 -48.18 -10.66 -3.27
N PRO A 184 -49.19 -10.11 -2.57
CA PRO A 184 -50.17 -10.91 -1.85
C PRO A 184 -50.94 -11.80 -2.83
N LYS A 185 -51.03 -13.10 -2.51
CA LYS A 185 -51.80 -14.09 -3.28
C LYS A 185 -53.26 -13.63 -3.34
N LYS A 186 -53.74 -13.27 -4.53
CA LYS A 186 -55.16 -13.02 -4.78
C LYS A 186 -55.96 -14.26 -4.40
N ALA A 187 -56.85 -14.12 -3.43
CA ALA A 187 -57.81 -15.15 -3.08
C ALA A 187 -58.65 -15.47 -4.32
N ARG A 188 -58.67 -16.74 -4.72
CA ARG A 188 -59.56 -17.24 -5.79
C ARG A 188 -61.00 -17.07 -5.29
N THR A 189 -61.68 -16.04 -5.80
CA THR A 189 -63.14 -15.94 -5.70
C THR A 189 -63.75 -17.18 -6.35
N ARG A 190 -64.40 -17.99 -5.51
CA ARG A 190 -65.19 -19.15 -5.89
C ARG A 190 -66.36 -18.65 -6.74
N ARG A 191 -66.22 -18.75 -8.06
CA ARG A 191 -67.25 -18.38 -9.03
C ARG A 191 -68.41 -19.38 -8.96
N ASP A 192 -69.61 -18.82 -8.92
CA ASP A 192 -70.91 -19.49 -8.84
C ASP A 192 -71.05 -20.70 -9.77
N LYS A 193 -71.65 -21.77 -9.23
CA LYS A 193 -72.38 -22.77 -10.01
C LYS A 193 -73.80 -22.23 -10.20
N SER A 194 -74.08 -21.71 -11.38
CA SER A 194 -75.44 -21.54 -11.89
C SER A 194 -75.47 -22.08 -13.31
N SER A 195 -75.83 -23.35 -13.43
CA SER A 195 -76.39 -23.93 -14.65
C SER A 195 -76.82 -25.36 -14.34
N GLU A 196 -78.13 -25.61 -14.24
CA GLU A 196 -78.75 -26.50 -15.23
C GLU A 196 -80.26 -26.26 -15.31
N ALA A 197 -80.71 -26.18 -16.56
CA ALA A 197 -82.10 -26.07 -16.96
C ALA A 197 -82.60 -27.48 -17.31
N ARG A 198 -83.79 -27.82 -16.82
CA ARG A 198 -84.87 -28.47 -17.58
C ARG A 198 -86.14 -28.55 -16.75
#